data_AF-A0A094FFH5-F1
#
_entry.id   AF-A0A094FFH5-F1
#
_cell.length_a   1.000
_cell.length_b   1.000
_cell.length_c   1.000
_cell.angle_alpha   90.00
_cell.angle_beta   90.00
_cell.angle_gamma   90.00
#
_symmetry.space_group_name_H-M   'P 1'
#
loop_
_entity.id
_entity.type
_entity.pdbx_description
1 polymer ?
#
loop_
_entity_poly.entity_id
_entity_poly.type
_entity_poly.pdbx_seq_one_letter_code
_entity_poly.pdbx_strand_id
1 'polypeptide(L)'
;MAASKSEWYKDQFLISTSQDLLQIDVITKAFNSDYMYWTKGMAEDRMKKMLSKSLCFGVYTLPESSSDIEGHGSLTQIGLGRLITDESSFAYLTDVFITPEHQANGLGRW
;
A
#
# COMPACT_ATOMS: atom_id res chain seq x y z
N MET A 1 15.83 10.68 -6.37
CA MET A 1 16.47 9.83 -5.37
C MET A 1 15.49 8.73 -5.02
N ALA A 2 15.94 7.51 -4.70
CA ALA A 2 15.02 6.50 -4.19
C ALA A 2 14.56 6.96 -2.79
N ALA A 3 13.26 7.06 -2.56
CA ALA A 3 12.73 7.36 -1.24
C ALA A 3 13.31 6.35 -0.23
N SER A 4 13.64 6.82 0.98
CA SER A 4 14.07 5.96 2.07
C SER A 4 13.01 4.87 2.30
N LYS A 5 13.44 3.61 2.20
CA LYS A 5 12.62 2.46 2.59
C LYS A 5 12.50 2.47 4.10
N SER A 6 11.27 2.55 4.59
CA SER A 6 10.92 2.52 6.00
C SER A 6 9.85 1.48 6.22
N GLU A 7 9.95 0.77 7.33
CA GLU A 7 9.06 -0.33 7.69
C GLU A 7 8.65 -0.19 9.15
N TRP A 8 7.37 -0.41 9.41
CA TRP A 8 6.79 -0.38 10.75
C TRP A 8 5.94 -1.63 10.95
N TYR A 9 6.12 -2.28 12.09
CA TYR A 9 5.42 -3.50 12.45
C TYR A 9 4.50 -3.25 13.63
N LYS A 10 3.30 -3.83 13.58
CA LYS A 10 2.33 -3.78 14.67
C LYS A 10 1.45 -5.03 14.60
N ASP A 11 1.44 -5.80 15.68
CA ASP A 11 0.72 -7.08 15.74
C ASP A 11 1.06 -7.96 14.52
N GLN A 12 0.05 -8.41 13.77
CA GLN A 12 0.22 -9.18 12.53
C GLN A 12 0.33 -8.31 11.25
N PHE A 13 0.67 -7.03 11.38
CA PHE A 13 0.66 -6.09 10.26
C PHE A 13 2.01 -5.39 10.05
N LEU A 14 2.24 -5.01 8.80
CA LEU A 14 3.40 -4.25 8.33
C LEU A 14 2.92 -3.05 7.51
N ILE A 15 3.47 -1.87 7.78
CA ILE A 15 3.46 -0.74 6.84
C ILE A 15 4.85 -0.62 6.23
N SER A 16 4.95 -0.56 4.90
CA SER A 16 6.22 -0.37 4.19
C SER A 16 6.12 0.75 3.15
N THR A 17 7.19 1.53 3.02
CA THR A 17 7.37 2.48 1.90
C THR A 17 8.16 1.90 0.73
N SER A 18 8.51 0.61 0.78
CA SER A 18 9.20 -0.08 -0.30
C SER A 18 8.28 -0.27 -1.51
N GLN A 19 8.57 0.43 -2.61
CA GLN A 19 7.80 0.28 -3.85
C GLN A 19 7.83 -1.15 -4.42
N ASP A 20 8.89 -1.91 -4.13
CA ASP A 20 9.05 -3.30 -4.60
C ASP A 20 8.03 -4.24 -3.95
N LEU A 21 7.40 -3.85 -2.83
CA LEU A 21 6.37 -4.64 -2.16
C LEU A 21 4.95 -4.33 -2.65
N LEU A 22 4.75 -3.31 -3.49
CA LEU A 22 3.41 -2.93 -3.95
C LEU A 22 2.83 -4.00 -4.89
N GLN A 23 1.66 -4.53 -4.53
CA GLN A 23 0.90 -5.51 -5.29
C GLN A 23 -0.09 -4.79 -6.21
N ILE A 24 0.32 -4.61 -7.47
CA ILE A 24 -0.40 -3.80 -8.46
C ILE A 24 -1.81 -4.33 -8.73
N ASP A 25 -1.98 -5.64 -8.71
CA ASP A 25 -3.26 -6.33 -8.89
C ASP A 25 -4.23 -6.02 -7.74
N VAL A 26 -3.75 -6.05 -6.48
CA VAL A 26 -4.54 -5.70 -5.30
C VAL A 26 -4.99 -4.24 -5.35
N ILE A 27 -4.06 -3.33 -5.63
CA ILE A 27 -4.36 -1.89 -5.73
C ILE A 27 -5.36 -1.63 -6.86
N THR A 28 -5.17 -2.26 -8.02
CA THR A 28 -6.09 -2.12 -9.17
C THR A 28 -7.47 -2.67 -8.85
N LYS A 29 -7.56 -3.79 -8.14
CA LYS A 29 -8.84 -4.36 -7.67
C LYS A 29 -9.53 -3.40 -6.71
N ALA A 30 -8.80 -2.81 -5.76
CA ALA A 30 -9.35 -1.80 -4.85
C ALA A 30 -9.84 -0.56 -5.60
N PHE A 31 -9.09 -0.06 -6.58
CA PHE A 31 -9.47 1.12 -7.38
C PHE A 31 -10.71 0.90 -8.25
N ASN A 32 -11.06 -0.36 -8.54
CA ASN A 32 -12.27 -0.72 -9.27
C ASN A 32 -13.45 -1.08 -8.35
N SER A 33 -13.28 -1.01 -7.03
CA SER A 33 -14.30 -1.38 -6.07
C SER A 33 -15.24 -0.22 -5.72
N ASP A 34 -16.45 -0.57 -5.25
CA ASP A 34 -17.47 0.42 -4.88
C ASP A 34 -17.07 1.28 -3.68
N TYR A 35 -16.23 0.76 -2.76
CA TYR A 35 -15.77 1.51 -1.59
C TYR A 35 -14.71 2.57 -1.94
N MET A 36 -14.15 2.52 -3.15
CA MET A 36 -13.22 3.50 -3.72
C MET A 36 -13.89 4.29 -4.85
N TYR A 37 -15.11 4.75 -4.64
CA TYR A 37 -15.98 5.38 -5.65
C TYR A 37 -15.38 6.57 -6.41
N TRP A 38 -14.34 7.23 -5.86
CA TRP A 38 -13.65 8.36 -6.50
C TRP A 38 -12.49 7.93 -7.41
N THR A 39 -12.19 6.65 -7.47
CA THR A 39 -11.12 6.10 -8.32
C THR A 39 -11.69 5.20 -9.41
N LYS A 40 -10.86 4.94 -10.42
CA LYS A 40 -11.06 3.87 -11.39
C LYS A 40 -9.70 3.24 -11.68
N GLY A 41 -9.69 1.93 -11.88
CA GLY A 41 -8.51 1.23 -12.35
C GLY A 41 -8.01 1.79 -13.68
N MET A 42 -6.72 1.63 -13.91
CA MET A 42 -6.05 2.07 -15.13
C MET A 42 -5.16 0.96 -15.68
N ALA A 43 -4.66 1.14 -16.89
CA ALA A 43 -3.69 0.20 -17.47
C ALA A 43 -2.49 0.03 -16.53
N GLU A 44 -1.96 -1.19 -16.47
CA GLU A 44 -0.95 -1.61 -15.48
C GLU A 44 0.31 -0.74 -15.54
N ASP A 45 0.76 -0.37 -16.75
CA ASP A 45 1.90 0.53 -16.98
C ASP A 45 1.67 1.92 -16.38
N ARG A 46 0.45 2.47 -16.53
CA ARG A 46 0.07 3.76 -15.95
C ARG A 46 -0.02 3.66 -14.43
N MET A 47 -0.52 2.54 -13.90
CA MET A 47 -0.61 2.30 -12.47
C MET A 47 0.78 2.26 -11.83
N LYS A 48 1.70 1.46 -12.39
CA LYS A 48 3.11 1.40 -11.97
C LYS A 48 3.78 2.77 -12.05
N LYS A 49 3.56 3.52 -13.12
CA LYS A 49 4.10 4.88 -13.27
C LYS A 49 3.58 5.85 -12.21
N MET A 50 2.28 5.81 -11.89
CA MET A 50 1.68 6.67 -10.86
C MET A 50 2.25 6.36 -9.47
N LEU A 51 2.30 5.07 -9.10
CA LEU A 51 2.83 4.62 -7.82
C LEU A 51 4.32 4.96 -7.68
N SER A 52 5.10 4.75 -8.74
CA SER A 52 6.54 5.05 -8.71
C SER A 52 6.90 6.53 -8.54
N LYS A 53 5.95 7.43 -8.81
CA LYS A 53 6.09 8.89 -8.64
C LYS A 53 5.44 9.43 -7.38
N SER A 54 5.08 8.55 -6.45
CA SER A 54 4.44 8.89 -5.18
C SER A 54 5.17 8.21 -4.03
N LEU A 55 5.08 8.80 -2.83
CA LEU A 55 5.42 8.09 -1.60
C LEU A 55 4.21 7.24 -1.21
N CYS A 56 4.36 5.92 -1.28
CA CYS A 56 3.28 4.98 -1.01
C CYS A 56 3.55 4.26 0.31
N PHE A 57 2.52 4.13 1.14
CA PHE A 57 2.49 3.33 2.35
C PHE A 57 1.65 2.10 2.05
N GLY A 58 2.30 0.99 1.70
CA GLY A 58 1.61 -0.29 1.56
C GLY A 58 1.34 -0.89 2.95
N VAL A 59 0.13 -1.39 3.17
CA VAL A 59 -0.25 -2.09 4.41
C VAL A 59 -0.38 -3.58 4.10
N TYR A 60 0.24 -4.43 4.90
CA TYR A 60 0.34 -5.86 4.67
C TYR A 60 -0.02 -6.66 5.91
N THR A 61 -0.58 -7.86 5.72
CA THR A 61 -0.59 -8.89 6.75
C THR A 61 0.74 -9.65 6.72
N LEU A 62 1.28 -9.94 7.90
CA LEU A 62 2.42 -10.82 8.06
C LEU A 62 1.98 -12.28 7.95
N PRO A 63 2.84 -13.18 7.45
CA PRO A 63 2.55 -14.61 7.43
C PRO A 63 2.46 -15.17 8.85
N GLU A 64 1.54 -16.11 9.08
CA GLU A 64 1.40 -16.77 10.39
C GLU A 64 2.50 -17.82 10.64
N SER A 65 3.10 -18.37 9.58
CA SER A 65 4.12 -19.43 9.68
C SER A 65 5.53 -18.90 9.39
N SER A 66 6.49 -19.30 10.24
CA SER A 66 7.90 -18.96 10.09
C SER A 66 8.56 -19.55 8.83
N SER A 67 7.95 -20.59 8.22
CA SER A 67 8.40 -21.17 6.96
C SER A 67 8.16 -20.25 5.76
N ASP A 68 7.21 -19.32 5.87
CA ASP A 68 6.79 -18.46 4.76
C ASP A 68 7.55 -17.13 4.76
N ILE A 69 8.53 -16.96 5.66
CA ILE A 69 9.28 -15.72 5.88
C ILE A 69 10.45 -15.56 4.89
N GLU A 70 10.86 -16.62 4.18
CA GLU A 70 11.92 -16.49 3.17
C GLU A 70 11.40 -15.76 1.91
N GLY A 71 11.65 -14.45 1.85
CA GLY A 71 11.69 -13.69 0.60
C GLY A 71 10.60 -12.65 0.34
N HIS A 72 9.85 -12.18 1.35
CA HIS A 72 8.73 -11.23 1.18
C HIS A 72 7.60 -11.69 0.22
N GLY A 73 7.68 -12.89 -0.35
CA GLY A 73 6.70 -13.45 -1.30
C GLY A 73 5.37 -13.86 -0.67
N SER A 74 5.26 -13.77 0.65
CA SER A 74 4.11 -14.20 1.46
C SER A 74 3.31 -13.04 2.05
N LEU A 75 3.76 -11.79 1.90
CA LEU A 75 3.02 -10.63 2.38
C LEU A 75 1.77 -10.44 1.51
N THR A 76 0.62 -10.27 2.14
CA THR A 76 -0.63 -9.92 1.42
C THR A 76 -0.92 -8.45 1.64
N GLN A 77 -0.93 -7.66 0.57
CA GLN A 77 -1.30 -6.25 0.68
C GLN A 77 -2.80 -6.14 0.97
N ILE A 78 -3.14 -5.37 1.99
CA ILE A 78 -4.50 -5.13 2.47
C ILE A 78 -4.86 -3.65 2.50
N GLY A 79 -3.94 -2.76 2.12
CA GLY A 79 -4.20 -1.34 2.13
C GLY A 79 -3.13 -0.52 1.42
N LEU A 80 -3.46 0.75 1.23
CA LEU A 80 -2.59 1.75 0.64
C LEU A 80 -2.89 3.11 1.29
N GLY A 81 -1.85 3.91 1.51
CA GLY A 81 -1.94 5.36 1.58
C GLY A 81 -0.93 5.97 0.61
N ARG A 82 -1.30 7.00 -0.16
CA ARG A 82 -0.40 7.59 -1.17
C ARG A 82 -0.26 9.09 -0.97
N LEU A 83 0.98 9.55 -0.95
CA LEU A 83 1.34 10.97 -0.96
C LEU A 83 1.92 11.37 -2.31
N ILE A 84 1.31 12.37 -2.94
CA ILE A 84 1.95 13.15 -4.01
C ILE A 84 2.68 14.30 -3.31
N THR A 85 4.01 14.30 -3.36
CA THR A 85 4.82 15.21 -2.55
C THR A 85 6.09 15.63 -3.26
N ASP A 86 6.62 16.80 -2.89
CA ASP A 86 7.96 17.28 -3.25
C ASP A 86 9.03 16.86 -2.21
N GLU A 87 8.63 16.11 -1.19
CA GLU A 87 9.45 15.64 -0.07
C GLU A 87 10.07 16.77 0.77
N SER A 88 9.51 17.99 0.72
CA SER A 88 10.07 19.15 1.42
C SER A 88 9.01 20.11 1.96
N SER A 89 8.09 20.58 1.13
CA SER A 89 7.18 21.68 1.48
C SER A 89 5.70 21.36 1.27
N PHE A 90 5.39 20.34 0.46
CA PHE A 90 4.02 20.01 0.09
C PHE A 90 3.81 18.50 0.02
N ALA A 91 2.67 18.06 0.55
CA ALA A 91 2.18 16.71 0.35
C ALA A 91 0.65 16.69 0.22
N TYR A 92 0.14 15.90 -0.73
CA TYR A 92 -1.28 15.63 -0.92
C TYR A 92 -1.56 14.15 -0.69
N LEU A 93 -2.34 13.85 0.36
CA LEU A 93 -2.78 12.51 0.70
C LEU A 93 -4.00 12.10 -0.11
N THR A 94 -3.89 10.94 -0.78
CA THR A 94 -4.94 10.39 -1.64
C THR A 94 -4.87 8.87 -1.64
N ASP A 95 -5.90 8.26 -2.24
CA ASP A 95 -5.98 6.82 -2.52
C ASP A 95 -5.80 5.95 -1.27
N VAL A 96 -6.34 6.44 -0.15
CA VAL A 96 -6.28 5.76 1.15
C VAL A 96 -7.36 4.71 1.22
N PHE A 97 -6.97 3.46 1.43
CA PHE A 97 -7.91 2.37 1.70
C PHE A 97 -7.31 1.28 2.58
N ILE A 98 -8.20 0.58 3.27
CA ILE A 98 -7.97 -0.74 3.88
C ILE A 98 -9.07 -1.65 3.33
N THR A 99 -8.73 -2.87 2.92
CA THR A 99 -9.71 -3.84 2.40
C THR A 99 -10.81 -4.09 3.44
N PRO A 100 -12.08 -4.23 3.03
CA PRO A 100 -13.22 -4.31 3.95
C PRO A 100 -13.04 -5.35 5.07
N GLU A 101 -12.42 -6.49 4.77
CA GLU A 101 -12.20 -7.60 5.70
C GLU A 101 -11.21 -7.24 6.83
N HIS A 102 -10.38 -6.21 6.64
CA HIS A 102 -9.35 -5.77 7.57
C HIS A 102 -9.64 -4.41 8.21
N GLN A 103 -10.80 -3.80 7.92
CA GLN A 103 -11.24 -2.56 8.57
C GLN A 103 -11.56 -2.78 10.06
N ALA A 104 -11.78 -1.69 10.80
CA ALA A 104 -12.03 -1.69 12.25
C ALA A 104 -10.87 -2.22 13.14
N ASN A 105 -9.72 -2.62 12.56
CA ASN A 105 -8.50 -2.99 13.29
C ASN A 105 -7.60 -1.78 13.64
N GLY A 106 -8.09 -0.54 13.46
CA GLY A 106 -7.34 0.69 13.73
C GLY A 106 -6.21 1.00 12.74
N LEU A 107 -6.10 0.26 11.64
CA LEU A 107 -5.03 0.39 10.64
C LEU A 107 -5.03 1.74 9.92
N GLY A 108 -6.19 2.33 9.63
CA GLY A 108 -6.26 3.64 8.98
C GLY A 108 -5.79 4.82 9.85
N ARG A 109 -5.63 4.61 11.16
CA ARG A 109 -5.11 5.61 12.11
C ARG A 109 -3.60 5.47 12.33
N TRP A 110 -3.07 4.26 12.15
CA TRP A 110 -1.66 3.95 12.38
C TRP A 110 -0.80 4.56 11.28
#